data_AF-A0A7C1ZMN4-F1
#
_entry.id   AF-A0A7C1ZMN4-F1
#
_cell.length_a   1.000
_cell.length_b   1.000
_cell.length_c   1.000
_cell.angle_alpha   90.00
_cell.angle_beta   90.00
_cell.angle_gamma   90.00
#
_symmetry.space_group_name_H-M   'P 1'
#
loop_
_entity.id
_entity.type
_entity.pdbx_description
1 polymer ?
#
loop_
_entity_poly.entity_id
_entity_poly.type
_entity_poly.pdbx_seq_one_letter_code
_entity_poly.pdbx_strand_id
1 'polypeptide(L)' 'MKKVPEICASTGAACQSGKAGISNILLAMGVAPSVAKGAVRFSLGYPTTEKEIDEAVNLITERLKSV' A
#
# COMPACT_ATOMS: atom_id res chain seq x y z
N MET A 1 -3.59 -7.65 -10.24
CA MET A 1 -2.34 -7.64 -9.44
C MET A 1 -2.17 -9.02 -8.81
N LYS A 2 -1.01 -9.67 -9.02
CA LYS A 2 -0.76 -10.99 -8.42
C LYS A 2 -0.38 -10.81 -6.94
N LYS A 3 -0.73 -11.77 -6.07
CA LYS A 3 -0.52 -11.68 -4.61
C LYS A 3 0.97 -11.66 -4.23
N VAL A 4 1.31 -11.03 -3.10
CA VAL A 4 2.64 -11.03 -2.47
C VAL A 4 2.44 -11.42 -1.00
N PRO A 5 2.30 -12.73 -0.68
CA PRO A 5 1.96 -13.21 0.66
C PRO A 5 3.03 -12.93 1.73
N GLU A 6 4.25 -12.59 1.32
CA GLU A 6 5.39 -12.27 2.18
C GLU A 6 5.23 -10.89 2.85
N ILE A 7 4.37 -10.02 2.31
CA ILE A 7 4.24 -8.63 2.75
C ILE A 7 2.82 -8.36 3.25
N CYS A 8 2.73 -7.86 4.48
CA CYS A 8 1.51 -7.33 5.07
C CYS A 8 1.41 -5.82 4.84
N ALA A 9 0.26 -5.35 4.34
CA ALA A 9 0.02 -3.92 4.11
C ALA A 9 -1.46 -3.55 4.34
N SER A 10 -1.72 -2.26 4.51
CA SER A 10 -3.08 -1.72 4.55
C SER A 10 -3.40 -1.04 3.22
N THR A 11 -4.62 -1.25 2.70
CA THR A 11 -5.09 -0.63 1.45
C THR A 11 -5.97 0.57 1.78
N GLY A 12 -5.57 1.76 1.32
CA GLY A 12 -6.25 3.02 1.64
C GLY A 12 -6.28 3.38 3.13
N ALA A 13 -6.14 4.67 3.48
CA ALA A 13 -6.38 5.12 4.86
C ALA A 13 -7.89 5.21 5.20
N ALA A 14 -8.78 4.85 4.28
CA ALA A 14 -10.21 4.73 4.53
C ALA A 14 -10.46 3.43 5.31
N CYS A 15 -10.32 3.50 6.63
CA CYS A 15 -10.83 2.49 7.52
C CYS A 15 -12.34 2.41 7.28
N GLN A 16 -12.80 1.37 6.58
CA GLN A 16 -14.20 1.24 6.30
C GLN A 16 -14.68 -0.11 6.78
N SER A 17 -15.46 -0.02 7.84
CA SER A 17 -16.60 -0.87 8.20
C SER A 17 -17.53 -1.14 6.99
N GLY A 18 -17.01 -1.78 5.94
CA GLY A 18 -17.77 -2.41 4.86
C GLY A 18 -17.94 -1.63 3.55
N LYS A 19 -17.37 -0.43 3.34
CA LYS A 19 -17.49 0.29 2.04
C LYS A 19 -16.11 0.59 1.44
N ALA A 20 -15.83 0.16 0.22
CA ALA A 20 -14.58 0.53 -0.45
C ALA A 20 -14.60 2.03 -0.82
N GLY A 21 -14.01 2.88 0.03
CA GLY A 21 -13.95 4.33 -0.17
C GLY A 21 -12.54 4.84 -0.45
N ILE A 22 -12.44 5.97 -1.15
CA ILE A 22 -11.19 6.72 -1.31
C ILE A 22 -10.85 7.37 0.04
N SER A 23 -9.56 7.44 0.40
CA SER A 23 -9.15 8.10 1.64
C SER A 23 -9.51 9.59 1.64
N ASN A 24 -10.35 10.01 2.59
CA ASN A 24 -10.68 11.42 2.81
C ASN A 24 -9.44 12.26 3.16
N ILE A 25 -8.43 11.66 3.79
CA ILE A 25 -7.16 12.33 4.10
C ILE A 25 -6.38 12.62 2.82
N LEU A 26 -6.24 11.63 1.92
CA LEU A 26 -5.57 11.84 0.64
C LEU A 26 -6.29 12.89 -0.22
N LEU A 27 -7.62 12.90 -0.20
CA LEU A 27 -8.40 13.94 -0.88
C LEU A 27 -8.17 15.33 -0.28
N ALA A 28 -8.13 15.45 1.06
CA ALA A 28 -7.84 16.70 1.74
C ALA A 28 -6.41 17.20 1.48
N MET A 29 -5.46 16.29 1.27
CA MET A 29 -4.10 16.60 0.82
C MET A 29 -4.01 17.01 -0.66
N GLY A 30 -5.13 17.01 -1.40
CA GLY A 30 -5.18 17.35 -2.82
C GLY A 30 -4.73 16.23 -3.76
N VAL A 31 -4.61 14.99 -3.28
CA VAL A 31 -4.26 13.84 -4.14
C VAL A 31 -5.44 13.52 -5.05
N ALA A 32 -5.16 13.39 -6.35
CA ALA A 32 -6.19 13.06 -7.33
C ALA A 32 -6.90 11.72 -6.97
N PRO A 33 -8.25 11.63 -7.11
CA PRO A 33 -9.01 10.43 -6.80
C PRO A 33 -8.49 9.15 -7.48
N SER A 34 -8.02 9.26 -8.73
CA SER A 34 -7.43 8.16 -9.49
C SER A 34 -6.17 7.59 -8.83
N VAL A 35 -5.34 8.45 -8.26
CA VAL A 35 -4.12 8.07 -7.54
C VAL A 35 -4.46 7.56 -6.15
N ALA A 36 -5.35 8.25 -5.43
CA ALA A 36 -5.74 7.89 -4.07
C ALA A 36 -6.40 6.49 -3.98
N LYS A 37 -7.03 6.03 -5.07
CA LYS A 37 -7.61 4.68 -5.17
C LYS A 37 -6.55 3.56 -5.16
N GLY A 38 -5.32 3.85 -5.60
CA GLY A 38 -4.21 2.91 -5.63
C GLY A 38 -3.29 2.97 -4.41
N ALA A 39 -3.63 3.78 -3.40
CA ALA A 39 -2.75 4.00 -2.25
C ALA A 39 -2.63 2.76 -1.36
N VAL A 40 -1.39 2.39 -1.04
CA VAL A 40 -1.04 1.32 -0.10
C VAL A 40 -0.21 1.92 1.02
N ARG A 41 -0.54 1.59 2.28
CA ARG A 41 0.21 2.03 3.46
C ARG A 41 1.02 0.87 4.02
N PHE A 42 2.32 1.08 4.10
CA PHE A 42 3.24 0.26 4.88
C PHE A 42 3.51 0.95 6.22
N SER A 43 3.67 0.16 7.27
CA SER A 43 4.00 0.65 8.61
C SER A 43 5.06 -0.27 9.16
N LEU A 44 6.15 0.32 9.68
CA LEU A 44 7.29 -0.42 10.19
C LEU A 44 7.25 -0.45 11.70
N GLY A 45 7.87 -1.46 12.29
CA GLY A 45 8.05 -1.57 13.74
C GLY A 45 9.53 -1.68 14.09
N TYR A 46 9.83 -1.66 15.39
CA TYR A 46 11.19 -1.90 15.90
C TYR A 46 11.90 -3.14 15.31
N PRO A 47 11.24 -4.30 15.09
CA PRO A 47 11.94 -5.46 14.55
C PRO A 47 12.20 -5.40 13.05
N THR A 48 11.62 -4.44 12.31
CA THR A 48 11.80 -4.34 10.86
C THR A 48 13.26 -4.02 10.53
N THR A 49 13.87 -4.86 9.70
CA THR A 49 15.24 -4.71 9.22
C THR A 49 15.31 -4.05 7.85
N GLU A 50 16.44 -3.41 7.54
CA GLU A 50 16.71 -2.84 6.21
C GLU A 50 16.61 -3.89 5.10
N LYS A 51 17.11 -5.10 5.37
CA LYS A 51 17.01 -6.23 4.44
C LYS A 51 15.56 -6.57 4.08
N GLU A 52 14.65 -6.57 5.04
CA GLU A 52 13.22 -6.82 4.78
C GLU A 52 12.59 -5.70 3.95
N ILE A 53 13.06 -4.45 4.09
CA ILE A 53 12.62 -3.34 3.25
C ILE A 53 13.08 -3.54 1.80
N ASP A 54 14.35 -3.90 1.60
CA ASP A 54 14.89 -4.16 0.26
C ASP A 54 14.15 -5.33 -0.42
N GLU A 55 13.90 -6.41 0.32
CA GLU A 55 13.14 -7.55 -0.17
C GLU A 55 11.70 -7.15 -0.54
N ALA A 56 11.04 -6.36 0.30
CA ALA A 56 9.70 -5.85 0.02
C ALA A 56 9.65 -5.01 -1.26
N VAL A 57 10.62 -4.11 -1.46
CA VAL A 57 10.72 -3.26 -2.66
C VAL A 57 10.91 -4.12 -3.92
N ASN A 58 11.78 -5.13 -3.86
CA ASN A 58 12.04 -6.03 -4.98
C ASN A 58 10.78 -6.82 -5.36
N LEU A 59 10.15 -7.48 -4.39
CA LEU A 59 8.94 -8.27 -4.60
C LEU A 59 7.80 -7.42 -5.20
N ILE A 60 7.57 -6.21 -4.66
CA ILE A 60 6.54 -5.30 -5.17
C ILE A 60 6.84 -4.90 -6.62
N THR A 61 8.08 -4.51 -6.89
CA THR A 61 8.50 -4.00 -8.21
C THR A 61 8.42 -5.08 -9.29
N GLU A 62 8.90 -6.29 -9.01
CA GLU A 62 8.78 -7.44 -9.91
C GLU A 62 7.31 -7.77 -10.21
N ARG A 63 6.45 -7.68 -9.19
CA ARG A 63 5.03 -7.98 -9.37
C ARG A 63 4.29 -6.93 -10.18
N LEU A 64 4.66 -5.66 -10.07
CA LEU A 64 4.06 -4.57 -10.83
C LEU A 64 4.47 -4.60 -12.31
N LYS A 65 5.71 -4.98 -12.63
CA LYS A 65 6.20 -5.10 -14.02
C LYS A 65 5.52 -6.21 -14.83
N SER A 66 4.81 -7.13 -14.17
CA SER A 66 4.11 -8.25 -14.82
C SER A 66 2.59 -8.04 -14.94
N VAL A 67 2.14 -6.78 -14.84
CA VAL A 67 0.75 -6.32 -15.00
C VAL A 67 0.60 -5.57 -16.32
#